data_AF-A0A7D4TTW1-F1
#
_entry.id   AF-A0A7D4TTW1-F1
#
_cell.length_a   1.000
_cell.length_b   1.000
_cell.length_c   1.000
_cell.angle_alpha   90.00
_cell.angle_beta   90.00
_cell.angle_gamma   90.00
#
_symmetry.space_group_name_H-M   'P 1'
#
loop_
_entity.id
_entity.type
_entity.pdbx_description
1 polymer ?
#
loop_
_entity_poly.entity_id
_entity_poly.type
_entity_poly.pdbx_seq_one_letter_code
_entity_poly.pdbx_strand_id
1 'polypeptide(L)' 'MVDNHKELSPFYKNGLPRFRGEYLEGEMHGPWEFFRLDGSLMRSGEFDRGRQVGIWRTYSRTGELVSEKSFGN' A
#
# COMPACT_ATOMS: atom_id res chain seq x y z
N MET A 1 26.19 5.45 16.71
CA MET A 1 25.54 4.79 15.56
C MET A 1 24.10 5.28 15.60
N VAL A 2 23.65 6.05 14.62
CA VAL A 2 22.30 6.64 14.67
C VAL A 2 21.41 5.71 13.86
N ASP A 3 20.67 4.86 14.56
CA ASP A 3 19.66 3.99 13.98
C ASP A 3 18.55 4.87 13.38
N ASN A 4 18.68 5.13 12.07
CA ASN A 4 17.66 5.79 11.26
C ASN A 4 16.50 4.81 10.97
N HIS A 5 15.99 4.12 12.00
CA HIS A 5 14.70 3.44 11.93
C HIS A 5 13.61 4.51 12.00
N LYS A 6 13.44 5.21 10.88
CA LYS A 6 12.31 6.12 10.71
C LYS A 6 11.07 5.24 10.56
N GLU A 7 10.47 4.87 11.69
CA GLU A 7 9.15 4.26 11.72
C GLU A 7 8.21 5.16 10.92
N LEU A 8 7.82 4.68 9.73
CA LEU A 8 6.88 5.40 8.90
C LEU A 8 5.51 5.25 9.57
N SER A 9 5.03 6.35 10.17
CA SER A 9 3.67 6.40 10.70
C SER A 9 2.69 5.91 9.63
N PRO A 10 1.70 5.05 9.96
CA PRO A 10 0.69 4.60 9.02
C PRO A 10 -0.24 5.73 8.56
N PHE A 11 -0.14 6.92 9.16
CA PHE A 11 -0.94 8.10 8.82
C PHE A 11 -0.07 9.22 8.23
N TYR A 12 -0.71 10.06 7.41
CA TYR A 12 -0.19 11.36 7.02
C TYR A 12 -0.35 12.39 8.15
N LYS A 13 0.28 13.56 8.01
CA LYS A 13 0.19 14.65 9.00
C LYS A 13 -1.24 15.15 9.23
N ASN A 14 -2.14 14.95 8.27
CA ASN A 14 -3.56 15.29 8.37
C ASN A 14 -4.42 14.18 8.98
N GLY A 15 -3.81 13.08 9.45
CA GLY A 15 -4.51 11.95 10.06
C GLY A 15 -5.10 10.95 9.06
N LEU A 16 -4.98 11.18 7.75
CA LEU A 16 -5.44 10.20 6.75
C LEU A 16 -4.46 9.02 6.64
N PRO A 17 -4.95 7.79 6.43
CA PRO A 17 -4.08 6.62 6.30
C PRO A 17 -3.23 6.71 5.03
N ARG A 18 -2.00 6.22 5.11
CA ARG A 18 -1.11 6.01 3.95
C ARG A 18 -1.41 4.69 3.25
N PHE A 19 -1.86 3.71 4.01
CA PHE A 19 -2.22 2.39 3.54
C PHE A 19 -3.24 1.72 4.46
N ARG A 20 -3.90 0.70 3.96
CA ARG A 20 -4.78 -0.20 4.71
C ARG A 20 -4.56 -1.62 4.20
N GLY A 21 -4.47 -2.55 5.13
CA GLY A 21 -4.35 -3.98 4.86
C GLY A 21 -4.02 -4.71 6.16
N GLU A 22 -3.82 -6.01 6.06
CA GLU A 22 -3.56 -6.87 7.21
C GLU A 22 -2.14 -7.39 7.22
N TYR A 23 -1.65 -7.66 8.43
CA TYR A 23 -0.38 -8.33 8.64
C TYR A 23 -0.64 -9.75 9.15
N LEU A 24 0.03 -10.72 8.55
CA LEU A 24 0.11 -12.10 9.02
C LEU A 24 1.55 -12.35 9.49
N GLU A 25 1.73 -12.72 10.75
CA GLU A 25 3.05 -13.01 11.34
C GLU A 25 4.05 -11.84 11.22
N GLY A 26 3.55 -10.60 11.23
CA GLY A 26 4.36 -9.38 11.08
C GLY A 26 4.66 -8.98 9.64
N GLU A 27 4.19 -9.75 8.65
CA GLU A 27 4.36 -9.48 7.23
C GLU A 27 3.04 -9.08 6.57
N MET A 28 3.08 -8.20 5.57
CA MET A 28 1.89 -7.78 4.84
C MET A 28 1.26 -9.00 4.15
N HIS A 29 -0.04 -9.19 4.32
CA HIS A 29 -0.77 -10.32 3.75
C HIS A 29 -2.20 -9.91 3.34
N GLY A 30 -2.72 -10.57 2.31
CA GLY A 30 -4.05 -10.32 1.77
C GLY A 30 -4.15 -9.00 0.99
N PRO A 31 -5.36 -8.41 0.90
CA PRO A 31 -5.60 -7.21 0.10
C PRO A 31 -5.04 -5.97 0.78
N TRP A 32 -4.42 -5.11 -0.03
CA TRP A 32 -3.80 -3.87 0.40
C TRP A 32 -4.17 -2.70 -0.50
N GLU A 33 -4.40 -1.56 0.14
CA GLU A 33 -4.68 -0.28 -0.49
C GLU A 33 -3.68 0.77 -0.01
N PHE A 34 -3.23 1.63 -0.91
CA PHE A 34 -2.33 2.74 -0.63
C PHE A 34 -2.98 4.03 -1.07
N PHE A 35 -2.91 5.05 -0.22
CA PHE A 35 -3.60 6.31 -0.42
C PHE A 35 -2.62 7.48 -0.53
N ARG A 36 -3.04 8.54 -1.19
CA ARG A 36 -2.31 9.82 -1.24
C ARG A 36 -2.64 10.69 -0.03
N LEU A 37 -1.93 11.81 0.11
CA LEU A 37 -2.15 12.79 1.17
C LEU A 37 -3.59 13.34 1.19
N ASP A 38 -4.24 13.43 0.03
CA ASP A 38 -5.64 13.87 -0.10
C ASP A 38 -6.65 12.74 0.16
N GLY A 39 -6.19 11.53 0.53
CA GLY A 39 -7.04 10.37 0.77
C GLY A 39 -7.45 9.60 -0.50
N SER A 40 -7.10 10.09 -1.69
CA SER A 40 -7.40 9.36 -2.93
C SER A 40 -6.62 8.04 -3.02
N LEU A 41 -7.28 6.99 -3.53
CA LEU A 41 -6.64 5.70 -3.76
C LEU A 41 -5.54 5.86 -4.81
N MET A 42 -4.33 5.46 -4.46
CA MET A 42 -3.15 5.52 -5.31
C MET A 42 -2.88 4.17 -5.97
N ARG A 43 -2.90 3.10 -5.17
CA ARG A 43 -2.54 1.76 -5.62
C ARG A 43 -3.29 0.72 -4.79
N SER A 44 -3.69 -0.38 -5.40
CA SER A 44 -4.21 -1.55 -4.67
C SER A 44 -3.65 -2.84 -5.26
N GLY A 45 -3.65 -3.89 -4.46
CA GLY A 45 -3.20 -5.21 -4.86
C GLY A 45 -3.19 -6.16 -3.66
N GLU A 46 -2.47 -7.26 -3.80
CA GLU A 46 -2.38 -8.29 -2.77
C GLU A 46 -0.93 -8.51 -2.38
N PHE A 47 -0.73 -8.84 -1.11
CA PHE A 47 0.53 -9.38 -0.61
C PHE A 47 0.35 -10.81 -0.12
N ASP A 48 1.37 -11.64 -0.33
CA ASP A 48 1.56 -12.89 0.37
C ASP A 48 2.89 -12.84 1.12
N ARG A 49 2.83 -12.76 2.47
CA ARG A 49 4.00 -12.79 3.36
C ARG A 49 5.05 -11.76 2.93
N GLY A 50 4.60 -10.50 2.81
CA GLY A 50 5.43 -9.36 2.42
C GLY A 50 5.74 -9.24 0.92
N ARG A 51 5.37 -10.22 0.08
CA ARG A 51 5.63 -10.22 -1.36
C ARG A 51 4.40 -9.78 -2.14
N GLN A 52 4.59 -8.91 -3.15
CA GLN A 52 3.50 -8.51 -4.04
C GLN A 52 3.07 -9.69 -4.91
N VAL A 53 1.78 -10.02 -4.89
CA VAL A 53 1.20 -11.11 -5.69
C VAL A 53 -0.05 -10.61 -6.43
N GLY A 54 -0.45 -11.36 -7.47
CA GLY A 54 -1.66 -11.08 -8.23
C GLY A 54 -1.59 -9.80 -9.05
N ILE A 55 -2.75 -9.16 -9.26
CA ILE A 55 -2.86 -7.94 -10.05
C ILE A 55 -2.77 -6.72 -9.16
N TRP A 56 -1.77 -5.89 -9.45
CA TRP A 56 -1.57 -4.60 -8.83
C TRP A 56 -2.05 -3.50 -9.74
N ARG A 57 -2.96 -2.65 -9.24
CA ARG A 57 -3.57 -1.55 -9.98
C ARG A 57 -3.08 -0.22 -9.45
N THR A 58 -2.77 0.70 -10.35
CA THR A 58 -2.44 2.09 -10.04
C THR A 58 -3.52 2.99 -10.57
N TYR A 59 -3.99 3.91 -9.75
CA TYR A 59 -5.10 4.80 -10.08
C TYR A 59 -4.61 6.23 -10.27
N SER A 60 -5.33 7.04 -11.03
CA SER A 60 -5.11 8.48 -11.15
C SER A 60 -5.61 9.20 -9.90
N ARG A 61 -5.48 10.53 -9.83
CA ARG A 61 -6.07 11.34 -8.74
C ARG A 61 -7.60 11.42 -8.85
N THR A 62 -8.17 11.18 -10.04
CA THR A 62 -9.63 11.12 -10.28
C THR A 62 -10.21 9.74 -9.98
N GLY A 63 -9.37 8.74 -9.70
CA GLY A 63 -9.78 7.36 -9.38
C GLY A 63 -9.81 6.42 -10.59
N GLU A 64 -9.43 6.88 -11.77
CA GLU A 64 -9.38 6.07 -12.98
C GLU A 64 -8.17 5.12 -12.97
N LEU A 65 -8.33 3.92 -13.52
CA LEU A 65 -7.21 2.98 -13.66
C LEU A 65 -6.19 3.53 -14.67
N VAL A 66 -4.95 3.72 -14.22
CA VAL A 66 -3.84 4.20 -15.05
C VAL A 66 -3.00 3.04 -15.55
N SER A 67 -2.75 2.04 -14.71
CA SER A 67 -1.98 0.88 -15.08
C SER A 67 -2.29 -0.31 -14.19
N GLU A 68 -2.05 -1.49 -14.73
CA GLU A 68 -2.03 -2.73 -13.97
C GLU A 68 -0.76 -3.53 -14.26
N LYS A 69 -0.31 -4.29 -13.27
CA LYS A 69 0.84 -5.17 -13.37
C LYS A 69 0.52 -6.50 -12.68
N SER A 70 0.83 -7.59 -13.36
CA SER A 70 0.73 -8.93 -12.79
C SER A 70 2.03 -9.31 -12.09
N PHE A 71 1.91 -9.86 -10.89
CA PHE A 71 2.98 -10.46 -10.12
C PHE A 71 2.63 -11.94 -9.89
N GLY A 72 3.56 -12.82 -10.22
CA GLY A 72 3.38 -14.26 -10.05
C GLY A 72 3.34 -14.63 -8.56
N ASN A 73 2.50 -15.63 -8.24
CA ASN A 73 2.54 -16.36 -6.97
C ASN A 73 3.71 -17.35 -6.94
#